data_AF-A0A529HSS6-F1
#
_entry.id   AF-A0A529HSS6-F1
#
_cell.length_a   1.000
_cell.length_b   1.000
_cell.length_c   1.000
_cell.angle_alpha   90.00
_cell.angle_beta   90.00
_cell.angle_gamma   90.00
#
_symmetry.space_group_name_H-M   'P 1'
#
loop_
_entity.id
_entity.type
_entity.pdbx_description
1 polymer ?
#
loop_
_entity_poly.entity_id
_entity_poly.type
_entity_poly.pdbx_seq_one_letter_code
_entity_poly.pdbx_strand_id
1 'polypeptide(L)' 'PQGADPDEHNLRLVDAINTDGRIYLTQTRVDGRVAIRFQAGQFETTAGDIDAAFDVVTEIARRLTIEATN' A
#
# COMPACT_ATOMS: atom_id res chain seq x y z
N PRO A 1 5.15 -11.81 -2.37
CA PRO A 1 5.14 -13.16 -3.00
C PRO A 1 6.52 -13.81 -2.88
N GLN A 2 6.59 -15.14 -2.73
CA GLN A 2 7.86 -15.85 -2.66
C GLN A 2 8.59 -15.69 -4.01
N GLY A 3 9.82 -15.15 -4.00
CA GLY A 3 10.63 -14.94 -5.20
C GLY A 3 10.45 -13.60 -5.93
N ALA A 4 9.53 -12.73 -5.49
CA ALA A 4 9.41 -11.37 -6.05
C ALA A 4 10.39 -10.40 -5.36
N ASP A 5 10.94 -9.44 -6.13
CA ASP A 5 11.72 -8.33 -5.57
C ASP A 5 10.82 -7.51 -4.61
N PRO A 6 11.16 -7.40 -3.32
CA PRO A 6 10.38 -6.62 -2.35
C PRO A 6 10.22 -5.15 -2.74
N ASP A 7 11.23 -4.55 -3.39
CA ASP A 7 11.17 -3.15 -3.80
C ASP A 7 10.17 -2.95 -4.93
N GLU A 8 10.22 -3.82 -5.96
CA GLU A 8 9.24 -3.82 -7.06
C GLU A 8 7.82 -4.09 -6.53
N HIS A 9 7.68 -5.05 -5.61
CA HIS A 9 6.40 -5.36 -4.98
C HIS A 9 5.81 -4.14 -4.26
N ASN A 10 6.60 -3.42 -3.47
CA ASN A 10 6.15 -2.23 -2.74
C ASN A 10 5.76 -1.09 -3.71
N LEU A 11 6.51 -0.91 -4.80
CA LEU A 11 6.18 0.08 -5.83
C LEU A 11 4.85 -0.24 -6.51
N ARG A 12 4.66 -1.51 -6.93
CA ARG A 12 3.40 -1.96 -7.54
C ARG A 12 2.20 -1.81 -6.59
N LEU A 13 2.40 -2.11 -5.31
CA LEU A 13 1.34 -1.97 -4.31
C LEU A 13 0.92 -0.51 -4.12
N VAL A 14 1.88 0.42 -3.99
CA VAL A 14 1.57 1.86 -3.87
C VAL A 14 0.87 2.39 -5.13
N ASP A 15 1.35 2.00 -6.31
CA ASP A 15 0.74 2.40 -7.57
C ASP A 15 -0.72 1.89 -7.69
N ALA A 16 -0.95 0.63 -7.34
CA ALA A 16 -2.29 0.04 -7.34
C ALA A 16 -3.24 0.68 -6.33
N ILE A 17 -2.75 1.03 -5.13
CA ILE A 17 -3.54 1.75 -4.11
C ILE A 17 -3.91 3.15 -4.63
N ASN A 18 -2.95 3.88 -5.18
CA ASN A 18 -3.18 5.23 -5.68
C ASN A 18 -4.08 5.25 -6.93
N THR A 19 -4.01 4.20 -7.76
CA THR A 19 -4.90 4.00 -8.92
C THR A 19 -6.33 3.65 -8.49
N ASP A 20 -6.49 2.89 -7.40
CA ASP A 20 -7.80 2.58 -6.81
C ASP A 20 -8.49 3.84 -6.26
N GLY A 21 -7.73 4.79 -5.71
CA GLY A 21 -8.19 6.16 -5.45
C GLY A 21 -8.99 6.36 -4.16
N ARG A 22 -9.26 5.31 -3.37
CA ARG A 22 -9.90 5.45 -2.05
C ARG A 22 -9.00 6.11 -1.01
N ILE A 23 -7.69 5.90 -1.10
CA ILE A 23 -6.66 6.54 -0.28
C ILE A 23 -5.45 6.91 -1.13
N TYR A 24 -4.59 7.79 -0.63
CA TYR A 24 -3.33 8.15 -1.29
C TYR A 24 -2.15 7.89 -0.36
N LEU A 25 -1.16 7.15 -0.85
CA LEU A 25 0.08 6.85 -0.14
C LEU A 25 1.30 7.27 -0.95
N THR A 26 2.39 7.55 -0.22
CA THR A 26 3.69 7.81 -0.82
C THR A 26 4.67 6.72 -0.43
N GLN A 27 5.74 6.59 -1.20
CA GLN A 27 6.86 5.71 -0.96
C GLN A 27 8.11 6.52 -0.66
N THR A 28 9.06 5.89 0.02
CA THR A 28 10.39 6.45 0.30
C THR A 28 11.44 5.34 0.27
N ARG A 29 12.72 5.71 0.46
CA ARG A 29 13.79 4.75 0.69
C ARG A 29 14.27 4.81 2.14
N VAL A 30 14.32 3.67 2.80
CA VAL A 30 14.91 3.48 4.13
C VAL A 30 16.02 2.46 3.99
N ASP A 31 17.25 2.84 4.36
CA ASP A 31 18.46 2.01 4.20
C ASP A 31 18.61 1.42 2.79
N GLY A 32 18.31 2.25 1.79
CA GLY A 32 18.38 1.88 0.38
C GLY A 32 17.24 1.00 -0.13
N ARG A 33 16.25 0.61 0.70
CA ARG A 33 15.10 -0.22 0.29
C ARG A 33 13.82 0.59 0.18
N VAL A 34 12.93 0.24 -0.73
CA VAL A 34 11.64 0.91 -0.88
C VAL A 34 10.73 0.57 0.30
N ALA A 35 10.17 1.59 0.92
CA ALA A 35 9.17 1.48 1.98
C ALA A 35 7.92 2.31 1.65
N ILE A 36 6.75 1.78 2.01
CA ILE A 36 5.49 2.50 1.94
C ILE A 36 5.38 3.40 3.17
N ARG A 37 5.10 4.69 2.96
CA ARG A 37 4.92 5.67 4.02
C ARG A 37 3.43 5.96 4.20
N PHE A 38 2.85 5.36 5.24
CA PHE A 38 1.52 5.68 5.73
C PHE A 38 1.61 6.80 6.77
N GLN A 39 0.86 7.88 6.57
CA GLN A 39 0.79 8.98 7.52
C GLN A 39 -0.63 9.55 7.56
N ALA A 40 -1.22 9.57 8.75
CA ALA A 40 -2.49 10.25 9.02
C ALA A 40 -2.20 11.59 9.68
N GLY A 41 -2.41 12.69 8.95
CA GLY A 41 -2.07 14.05 9.39
C GLY A 41 -3.24 15.03 9.48
N GLN A 42 -4.43 14.64 9.08
CA GLN A 42 -5.61 15.50 9.15
C GLN A 42 -6.16 15.52 10.57
N PHE A 43 -6.52 16.71 11.06
CA PHE A 43 -7.05 16.87 12.42
C PHE A 43 -8.37 16.12 12.64
N GLU A 44 -9.15 15.92 11.58
CA GLU A 44 -10.44 15.25 11.61
C GLU A 44 -10.33 13.73 11.38
N THR A 45 -9.13 13.17 11.21
CA THR A 45 -8.96 11.73 11.06
C THR A 45 -9.48 11.00 12.31
N THR A 46 -10.39 10.07 12.07
CA THR A 46 -10.98 9.18 13.07
C THR A 46 -10.31 7.81 13.06
N ALA A 47 -10.57 6.99 14.08
CA ALA A 47 -10.17 5.59 14.07
C ALA A 47 -10.76 4.82 12.88
N GLY A 48 -12.01 5.14 12.49
CA GLY A 48 -12.67 4.52 11.35
C GLY A 48 -11.98 4.81 10.01
N ASP A 49 -11.37 5.99 9.86
CA ASP A 49 -10.58 6.30 8.66
C ASP A 49 -9.29 5.48 8.59
N ILE A 50 -8.66 5.21 9.74
CA ILE A 50 -7.47 4.35 9.81
C ILE A 50 -7.84 2.90 9.49
N ASP A 51 -8.94 2.40 10.06
CA ASP A 51 -9.45 1.05 9.79
C ASP A 51 -9.79 0.90 8.30
N ALA A 52 -10.49 1.88 7.71
CA ALA A 52 -10.80 1.89 6.29
C ALA A 52 -9.53 1.90 5.42
N ALA A 53 -8.51 2.67 5.79
CA ALA A 53 -7.26 2.70 5.06
C ALA A 53 -6.50 1.36 5.15
N PHE A 54 -6.52 0.71 6.31
CA PHE A 54 -5.97 -0.64 6.48
C PHE A 54 -6.70 -1.67 5.62
N ASP A 55 -8.04 -1.62 5.59
CA ASP A 55 -8.86 -2.49 4.76
C ASP A 55 -8.52 -2.34 3.28
N VAL A 56 -8.42 -1.10 2.78
CA VAL A 56 -8.00 -0.82 1.38
C VAL A 56 -6.61 -1.40 1.11
N VAL A 57 -5.62 -1.13 1.95
CA VAL A 57 -4.25 -1.64 1.75
C VAL A 57 -4.25 -3.17 1.66
N THR A 58 -4.96 -3.87 2.56
CA THR A 58 -4.98 -5.33 2.57
C THR A 58 -5.79 -5.94 1.44
N GLU A 59 -6.89 -5.30 1.02
CA GLU A 59 -7.69 -5.70 -0.15
C GLU A 59 -6.83 -5.68 -1.42
N ILE A 60 -6.16 -4.56 -1.68
CA ILE A 60 -5.33 -4.37 -2.88
C ILE A 60 -4.14 -5.33 -2.87
N ALA A 61 -3.50 -5.53 -1.72
CA ALA A 61 -2.39 -6.49 -1.56
C ALA A 61 -2.83 -7.94 -1.84
N ARG A 62 -4.03 -8.35 -1.40
CA ARG A 62 -4.59 -9.67 -1.72
C ARG A 62 -4.86 -9.82 -3.21
N ARG A 63 -5.44 -8.80 -3.86
CA ARG A 63 -5.70 -8.81 -5.32
C ARG A 63 -4.42 -9.02 -6.12
N LEU A 64 -3.35 -8.27 -5.80
CA LEU A 64 -2.05 -8.41 -6.47
C LEU A 64 -1.39 -9.79 -6.27
N THR A 65 -1.71 -10.47 -5.15
CA THR A 65 -1.21 -11.83 -4.89
C THR A 65 -1.92 -12.85 -5.77
N ILE A 66 -3.23 -12.70 -5.98
CA ILE A 66 -4.03 -13.58 -6.84
C ILE A 66 -3.60 -13.43 -8.31
N GLU A 67 -3.42 -12.20 -8.78
CA GLU A 67 -2.95 -11.92 -10.15
C GLU A 67 -1.58 -12.54 -10.46
N ALA A 68 -0.68 -12.61 -9.48
CA ALA A 68 0.64 -13.24 -9.67
C ALA A 68 0.61 -14.77 -9.70
N THR A 69 -0.54 -15.39 -9.37
CA THR A 69 -0.72 -16.86 -9.33
C THR A 69 -1.45 -17.39 -10.57
N ASN A 70 -2.05 -16.50 -11.38
CA ASN A 70 -2.70 -16.82 -12.66
C ASN A 70 -1.72 -16.63 -13.83
#